data_AF-A0A1S6QCW4-F1
#
_entry.id   AF-A0A1S6QCW4-F1
#
_cell.length_a   1.000
_cell.length_b   1.000
_cell.length_c   1.000
_cell.angle_alpha   90.00
_cell.angle_beta   90.00
_cell.angle_gamma   90.00
#
_symmetry.space_group_name_H-M   'P 1'
#
loop_
_entity.id
_entity.type
_entity.pdbx_description
1 polymer ?
#
loop_
_entity_poly.entity_id
_entity_poly.type
_entity_poly.pdbx_seq_one_letter_code
_entity_poly.pdbx_strand_id
1 'polypeptide(L)'
;MVNSAAPEPYRWETSFMVFYERLDDEHKGLFQSLFSIGTNRDSKAALKKCQDLMVGHFNYEQGIMSRANYSGFKEHKEIHDGFIAHLSKLTTPVSDEEVFYCKNWLAQHIKNIDFAYRGKL
;
A
#
# COMPACT_ATOMS: atom_id res chain seq x y z
N MET A 1 0.33 15.72 13.45
CA MET A 1 0.52 14.53 12.57
C MET A 1 1.98 14.52 12.16
N VAL A 2 2.67 13.39 12.32
CA VAL A 2 4.11 13.31 12.04
C VAL A 2 4.29 13.23 10.53
N ASN A 3 4.59 14.35 9.89
CA ASN A 3 4.75 14.47 8.44
C ASN A 3 6.13 13.90 8.05
N SER A 4 6.24 12.57 7.98
CA SER A 4 7.47 11.90 7.55
C SER A 4 7.33 11.49 6.09
N ALA A 5 8.24 11.95 5.24
CA ALA A 5 8.30 11.54 3.84
C ALA A 5 8.46 10.03 3.71
N ALA A 6 8.09 9.48 2.54
CA ALA A 6 8.39 8.11 2.17
C ALA A 6 9.88 7.77 2.42
N PRO A 7 10.21 6.50 2.77
CA PRO A 7 11.60 6.12 3.04
C PRO A 7 12.48 6.35 1.80
N GLU A 8 13.75 6.71 2.03
CA GLU A 8 14.77 6.84 0.99
C GLU A 8 16.05 6.10 1.42
N PRO A 9 16.54 5.10 0.67
CA PRO A 9 15.96 4.56 -0.56
C PRO A 9 14.56 3.96 -0.37
N TYR A 10 13.68 4.12 -1.37
CA TYR A 10 12.30 3.62 -1.28
C TYR A 10 12.23 2.10 -1.32
N ARG A 11 12.24 1.48 -0.15
CA ARG A 11 12.14 0.03 0.08
C ARG A 11 11.44 -0.26 1.39
N TRP A 12 10.89 -1.47 1.52
CA TRP A 12 10.39 -1.96 2.79
C TRP A 12 11.54 -2.17 3.78
N GLU A 13 11.30 -1.85 5.05
CA GLU A 13 12.24 -2.05 6.16
C GLU A 13 11.48 -2.59 7.39
N THR A 14 12.19 -3.18 8.35
CA THR A 14 11.57 -3.82 9.52
C THR A 14 10.69 -2.90 10.36
N SER A 15 10.88 -1.58 10.25
CA SER A 15 10.01 -0.60 10.91
C SER A 15 8.56 -0.60 10.40
N PHE A 16 8.28 -1.20 9.24
CA PHE A 16 6.93 -1.36 8.66
C PHE A 16 6.25 -2.70 9.03
N MET A 17 6.91 -3.56 9.81
CA MET A 17 6.43 -4.92 10.08
C MET A 17 5.10 -4.95 10.85
N VAL A 18 4.08 -5.64 10.35
CA VAL A 18 2.78 -5.79 11.04
C VAL A 18 2.65 -7.10 11.83
N PHE A 19 3.68 -7.96 11.78
CA PHE A 19 3.76 -9.23 12.51
C PHE A 19 2.77 -10.29 12.01
N TYR A 20 2.34 -10.17 10.75
CA TYR A 20 1.63 -11.22 10.04
C TYR A 20 2.41 -11.49 8.76
N GLU A 21 3.08 -12.64 8.70
CA GLU A 21 4.08 -12.99 7.67
C GLU A 21 3.61 -12.66 6.25
N ARG A 22 2.39 -13.08 5.90
CA ARG A 22 1.83 -12.82 4.57
C ARG A 22 1.59 -11.33 4.29
N LEU A 23 1.09 -10.56 5.25
CA LEU A 23 0.90 -9.12 5.06
C LEU A 23 2.25 -8.42 4.91
N ASP A 24 3.25 -8.82 5.69
CA ASP A 24 4.60 -8.27 5.59
C ASP A 24 5.24 -8.59 4.23
N ASP A 25 5.02 -9.79 3.69
CA ASP A 25 5.49 -10.17 2.35
C ASP A 25 4.75 -9.43 1.23
N GLU A 26 3.43 -9.25 1.36
CA GLU A 26 2.65 -8.43 0.43
C GLU A 26 3.12 -6.96 0.47
N HIS A 27 3.35 -6.37 1.65
CA HIS A 27 3.92 -5.03 1.80
C HIS A 27 5.26 -4.89 1.09
N LYS A 28 6.19 -5.84 1.23
CA LYS A 28 7.47 -5.83 0.49
C LYS A 28 7.24 -5.77 -1.02
N GLY A 29 6.28 -6.56 -1.52
CA GLY A 29 5.87 -6.55 -2.93
C GLY A 29 5.32 -5.20 -3.39
N LEU A 30 4.53 -4.52 -2.56
CA LEU A 30 3.98 -3.19 -2.85
C LEU A 30 5.06 -2.11 -2.89
N PHE A 31 6.00 -2.11 -1.94
CA PHE A 31 7.15 -1.20 -1.99
C PHE A 31 7.96 -1.40 -3.28
N GLN A 32 8.20 -2.66 -3.68
CA GLN A 32 8.94 -2.97 -4.89
C GLN A 32 8.20 -2.55 -6.17
N SER A 33 6.87 -2.69 -6.22
CA SER A 33 6.07 -2.30 -7.39
C SER A 33 6.03 -0.77 -7.55
N LEU A 34 5.87 -0.03 -6.45
CA LEU A 34 5.92 1.43 -6.43
C LEU A 34 7.32 1.98 -6.75
N PHE A 35 8.38 1.29 -6.32
CA PHE A 35 9.74 1.58 -6.79
C PHE A 35 9.85 1.40 -8.31
N SER A 36 9.27 0.32 -8.85
CA SER A 36 9.37 -0.02 -10.29
C SER A 36 8.66 0.99 -11.20
N ILE A 37 7.44 1.43 -10.86
CA ILE A 37 6.80 2.56 -11.58
C ILE A 37 7.61 3.85 -11.38
N GLY A 38 8.26 3.96 -10.21
CA GLY A 38 9.20 4.98 -9.77
C GLY A 38 10.53 5.01 -10.52
N THR A 39 10.87 4.00 -11.32
CA THR A 39 12.05 4.00 -12.21
C THR A 39 11.69 3.82 -13.69
N ASN A 40 10.44 3.47 -14.00
CA ASN A 40 9.98 3.19 -15.37
C ASN A 40 8.57 3.75 -15.59
N ARG A 41 8.49 5.07 -15.76
CA ARG A 41 7.23 5.86 -15.81
C ARG A 41 6.31 5.42 -16.93
N ASP A 42 6.88 5.04 -18.07
CA ASP A 42 6.16 4.68 -19.30
C ASP A 42 5.67 3.22 -19.34
N SER A 43 6.09 2.39 -18.39
CA SER A 43 5.77 0.96 -18.42
C SER A 43 4.34 0.66 -17.97
N LYS A 44 3.47 0.43 -18.96
CA LYS A 44 2.09 -0.04 -18.72
C LYS A 44 2.06 -1.33 -17.92
N ALA A 45 3.02 -2.23 -18.15
CA ALA A 45 3.14 -3.48 -17.42
C ALA A 45 3.50 -3.26 -15.94
N ALA A 46 4.40 -2.31 -15.64
CA ALA A 46 4.74 -1.97 -14.26
C ALA A 46 3.56 -1.35 -13.52
N LEU A 47 2.84 -0.41 -14.17
CA LEU A 47 1.64 0.20 -13.60
C LEU A 47 0.54 -0.84 -13.35
N LYS A 48 0.26 -1.71 -14.34
CA LYS A 48 -0.75 -2.78 -14.20
C LYS A 48 -0.39 -3.73 -13.06
N LYS A 49 0.88 -4.14 -12.97
CA LYS A 49 1.37 -4.99 -11.88
C LYS A 49 1.19 -4.31 -10.51
N CYS A 50 1.47 -3.02 -10.40
CA CYS A 50 1.26 -2.25 -9.17
C CYS A 50 -0.22 -2.23 -8.77
N GLN A 51 -1.12 -1.97 -9.73
CA GLN A 51 -2.57 -1.98 -9.52
C GLN A 51 -3.04 -3.36 -9.03
N ASP A 52 -2.61 -4.44 -9.68
CA ASP A 52 -3.03 -5.80 -9.34
C ASP A 52 -2.53 -6.25 -7.96
N LEU A 53 -1.28 -5.93 -7.62
CA LEU A 53 -0.73 -6.24 -6.29
C LEU A 53 -1.47 -5.47 -5.19
N MET A 54 -1.79 -4.19 -5.41
CA MET A 54 -2.50 -3.37 -4.43
C MET A 54 -3.92 -3.91 -4.17
N VAL A 55 -4.65 -4.25 -5.24
CA VAL A 55 -5.98 -4.88 -5.12
C VAL A 55 -5.88 -6.24 -4.42
N GLY A 56 -4.90 -7.07 -4.79
CA GLY A 56 -4.69 -8.38 -4.17
C GLY A 56 -4.44 -8.30 -2.67
N HIS A 57 -3.55 -7.39 -2.27
CA HIS A 57 -3.22 -7.13 -0.87
C HIS A 57 -4.44 -6.66 -0.07
N PHE A 58 -5.11 -5.60 -0.52
CA PHE A 58 -6.28 -5.07 0.19
C PHE A 58 -7.41 -6.09 0.31
N ASN A 59 -7.65 -6.91 -0.71
CA ASN A 59 -8.64 -7.99 -0.63
C ASN A 59 -8.28 -9.03 0.44
N TYR A 60 -7.00 -9.41 0.52
CA TYR A 60 -6.54 -10.36 1.52
C TYR A 60 -6.64 -9.79 2.94
N GLU A 61 -6.13 -8.58 3.13
CA GLU A 61 -6.13 -7.87 4.41
C GLU A 61 -7.55 -7.59 4.92
N GLN A 62 -8.44 -7.12 4.05
CA GLN A 62 -9.87 -6.97 4.36
C GLN A 62 -10.51 -8.31 4.75
N GLY A 63 -10.12 -9.41 4.09
CA GLY A 63 -10.58 -10.74 4.40
C GLY A 63 -10.18 -11.21 5.81
N ILE A 64 -8.93 -10.98 6.23
CA ILE A 64 -8.50 -11.31 7.60
C ILE A 64 -9.14 -10.37 8.64
N MET A 65 -9.24 -9.06 8.36
CA MET A 65 -9.92 -8.11 9.24
C MET A 65 -11.38 -8.51 9.49
N SER A 66 -12.10 -8.89 8.43
CA SER A 66 -13.48 -9.34 8.54
C SER A 66 -13.59 -10.64 9.36
N ARG A 67 -12.72 -11.64 9.13
CA ARG A 67 -12.72 -12.90 9.88
C ARG A 67 -12.41 -12.70 11.37
N ALA A 68 -11.55 -11.75 11.70
CA ALA A 68 -11.21 -11.41 13.08
C ALA A 68 -12.27 -10.54 13.77
N ASN A 69 -13.34 -10.13 13.08
CA ASN A 69 -14.29 -9.12 13.53
C ASN A 69 -13.59 -7.83 14.00
N TYR A 70 -12.55 -7.41 13.26
CA TYR A 70 -11.78 -6.22 13.61
C TYR A 70 -12.68 -4.98 13.61
N SER A 71 -12.76 -4.30 14.77
CA SER A 71 -13.71 -3.20 14.97
C SER A 71 -13.49 -2.01 14.04
N GLY A 72 -12.27 -1.81 13.53
CA GLY A 72 -11.93 -0.73 12.59
C GLY A 72 -12.04 -1.12 11.11
N PHE A 73 -12.64 -2.28 10.79
CA PHE A 73 -12.71 -2.79 9.43
C PHE A 73 -13.37 -1.82 8.45
N LYS A 74 -14.48 -1.18 8.86
CA LYS A 74 -15.27 -0.32 7.98
C LYS A 74 -14.44 0.89 7.54
N GLU A 75 -13.88 1.62 8.49
CA GLU A 75 -13.08 2.82 8.24
C GLU A 75 -11.80 2.48 7.45
N HIS A 76 -11.16 1.35 7.78
CA HIS A 76 -9.99 0.87 7.04
C HIS A 76 -10.35 0.59 5.57
N LYS A 77 -11.45 -0.14 5.33
CA LYS A 77 -11.91 -0.44 3.97
C LYS A 77 -12.19 0.83 3.16
N GLU A 78 -12.80 1.85 3.76
CA GLU A 78 -13.06 3.13 3.08
C GLU A 78 -11.76 3.82 2.61
N ILE A 79 -10.69 3.73 3.41
CA ILE A 79 -9.35 4.23 3.04
C ILE A 79 -8.78 3.46 1.84
N HIS A 80 -8.90 2.13 1.84
CA HIS A 80 -8.51 1.30 0.70
C HIS A 80 -9.28 1.63 -0.58
N ASP A 81 -10.60 1.73 -0.48
CA ASP A 81 -11.47 1.99 -1.63
C ASP A 81 -11.12 3.34 -2.27
N GLY A 82 -10.82 4.36 -1.46
CA GLY A 82 -10.35 5.65 -1.95
C GLY A 82 -9.03 5.57 -2.70
N PHE A 83 -8.06 4.82 -2.19
CA PHE A 83 -6.76 4.65 -2.84
C PHE A 83 -6.85 3.84 -4.13
N ILE A 84 -7.66 2.77 -4.17
CA ILE A 84 -7.90 2.00 -5.41
C ILE A 84 -8.62 2.85 -6.47
N ALA A 85 -9.59 3.67 -6.06
CA ALA A 85 -10.27 4.60 -6.97
C ALA A 85 -9.31 5.66 -7.55
N HIS A 86 -8.28 6.07 -6.81
CA HIS A 86 -7.21 6.93 -7.30
C HIS A 86 -6.25 6.18 -8.24
N LEU A 87 -5.68 5.06 -7.76
CA LEU A 87 -4.67 4.27 -8.47
C LEU A 87 -5.18 3.71 -9.81
N SER A 88 -6.47 3.37 -9.90
CA SER A 88 -7.10 2.86 -11.14
C SER A 88 -7.22 3.90 -12.26
N LYS A 89 -7.13 5.19 -11.95
CA LYS A 89 -7.20 6.28 -12.93
C LYS A 89 -5.84 6.62 -13.53
N LEU A 90 -4.76 6.16 -12.91
CA LEU A 90 -3.42 6.43 -13.40
C LEU A 90 -3.21 5.80 -14.77
N THR A 91 -2.51 6.52 -15.63
CA THR A 91 -2.05 6.05 -16.94
C THR A 91 -0.57 6.33 -17.08
N THR A 92 0.06 5.73 -18.08
CA THR A 92 1.48 5.96 -18.39
C THR A 92 1.65 7.09 -19.40
N PRO A 93 2.67 7.95 -19.27
CA PRO A 93 3.63 7.98 -18.16
C PRO A 93 2.98 8.40 -16.85
N VAL A 94 3.29 7.68 -15.76
CA VAL A 94 2.87 8.10 -14.41
C VAL A 94 3.65 9.37 -14.08
N SER A 95 3.03 10.43 -13.55
CA SER A 95 3.78 11.65 -13.23
C SER A 95 4.64 11.48 -11.96
N ASP A 96 5.62 12.37 -11.75
CA ASP A 96 6.42 12.34 -10.53
C ASP A 96 5.60 12.66 -9.29
N GLU A 97 4.60 13.55 -9.40
CA GLU A 97 3.67 13.84 -8.32
C GLU A 97 2.88 12.59 -7.92
N GLU A 98 2.43 11.80 -8.90
CA GLU A 98 1.67 10.57 -8.66
C GLU A 98 2.54 9.46 -8.06
N VAL A 99 3.79 9.33 -8.52
CA VAL A 99 4.77 8.42 -7.91
C VAL A 99 5.03 8.84 -6.46
N PHE A 100 5.28 10.13 -6.21
CA PHE A 100 5.51 10.64 -4.86
C PHE A 100 4.30 10.40 -3.95
N TYR A 101 3.09 10.71 -4.44
CA TYR A 101 1.84 10.50 -3.73
C TYR A 101 1.66 9.03 -3.34
N CYS A 102 1.77 8.11 -4.30
CA CYS A 102 1.56 6.68 -4.03
C CYS A 102 2.60 6.13 -3.05
N LYS A 103 3.87 6.53 -3.21
CA LYS A 103 4.95 6.12 -2.31
C LYS A 103 4.71 6.57 -0.87
N ASN A 104 4.33 7.84 -0.70
CA ASN A 104 4.05 8.43 0.59
C ASN A 104 2.78 7.83 1.22
N TRP A 105 1.73 7.64 0.41
CA TRP A 105 0.48 7.06 0.85
C TRP A 105 0.71 5.67 1.46
N LEU A 106 1.42 4.77 0.76
CA LEU A 106 1.67 3.41 1.28
C LEU A 106 2.44 3.43 2.61
N ALA A 107 3.51 4.24 2.69
CA ALA A 107 4.32 4.32 3.89
C ALA A 107 3.53 4.86 5.10
N GLN A 108 2.67 5.85 4.88
CA GLN A 108 1.84 6.43 5.93
C GLN A 108 0.65 5.53 6.28
N HIS A 109 0.05 4.86 5.31
CA HIS A 109 -1.05 3.92 5.52
C HIS A 109 -0.61 2.78 6.44
N ILE A 110 0.52 2.14 6.14
CA ILE A 110 1.06 1.06 6.98
C ILE A 110 1.29 1.53 8.42
N LYS A 111 1.95 2.69 8.60
CA LYS A 111 2.31 3.18 9.94
C LYS A 111 1.13 3.70 10.75
N ASN A 112 0.16 4.34 10.11
CA ASN A 112 -0.91 5.05 10.81
C ASN A 112 -2.23 4.26 10.87
N ILE A 113 -2.44 3.33 9.94
CA ILE A 113 -3.69 2.57 9.79
C ILE A 113 -3.44 1.10 10.11
N ASP A 114 -2.50 0.45 9.42
CA ASP A 114 -2.28 -1.00 9.56
C ASP A 114 -1.74 -1.39 10.93
N PHE A 115 -0.89 -0.55 11.52
CA PHE A 115 -0.37 -0.79 12.86
C PHE A 115 -1.49 -0.90 13.92
N ALA A 116 -2.67 -0.33 13.66
CA ALA A 116 -3.79 -0.41 14.57
C ALA A 116 -4.35 -1.83 14.72
N TYR A 117 -4.12 -2.72 13.76
CA TYR A 117 -4.57 -4.12 13.82
C TYR A 117 -3.51 -5.11 14.34
N ARG A 118 -2.29 -4.66 14.68
CA ARG A 118 -1.24 -5.53 15.25
C ARG A 118 -1.75 -6.24 16.50
N GLY A 119 -1.64 -7.57 16.51
CA GLY A 119 -2.14 -8.44 17.59
C GLY A 119 -3.67 -8.56 17.68
N LYS A 120 -4.41 -8.15 16.64
CA LYS A 120 -5.88 -8.15 16.60
C LYS A 120 -6.49 -8.94 15.43
N LEU A 121 -5.66 -9.50 14.52
CA LEU A 121 -6.09 -10.27 13.34
C LEU A 121 -5.79 -11.76 13.50
#